data_AF-A0A1E3NFN7-F1
#
_entry.id   AF-A0A1E3NFN7-F1
#
_cell.length_a   1.000
_cell.length_b   1.000
_cell.length_c   1.000
_cell.angle_alpha   90.00
_cell.angle_beta   90.00
_cell.angle_gamma   90.00
#
_symmetry.space_group_name_H-M   'P 1'
#
loop_
_entity.id
_entity.type
_entity.pdbx_description
1 polymer ?
#
loop_
_entity_poly.entity_id
_entity_poly.type
_entity_poly.pdbx_seq_one_letter_code
_entity_poly.pdbx_strand_id
1 'polypeptide(L)' 'KQRRTSSSGLTLEQKKTNHIMSENRRRNQIRSSFDRLVELVPQLDSTESRSEYAILTKTANYIVQLRKENERLEQL' A
#
# COMPACT_ATOMS: atom_id res chain seq x y z
N LYS A 1 20.49 -41.74 -4.99
CA LYS A 1 19.69 -41.37 -6.20
C LYS A 1 18.21 -41.44 -5.85
N GLN A 2 17.60 -40.36 -5.37
CA GLN A 2 16.14 -40.24 -5.25
C GLN A 2 15.75 -38.89 -5.87
N ARG A 3 15.24 -38.97 -7.10
CA ARG A 3 14.60 -37.85 -7.80
C ARG A 3 13.32 -37.52 -7.02
N ARG A 4 13.27 -36.36 -6.37
CA ARG A 4 12.01 -35.77 -5.90
C ARG A 4 11.18 -35.45 -7.13
N THR A 5 10.27 -36.34 -7.51
CA THR A 5 9.21 -36.04 -8.47
C THR A 5 8.12 -35.26 -7.73
N SER A 6 8.31 -33.95 -7.56
CA SER A 6 7.23 -33.03 -7.16
C SER A 6 6.35 -32.70 -8.38
N SER A 7 5.82 -33.73 -9.04
CA SER A 7 5.05 -33.60 -10.28
C SER A 7 3.55 -33.81 -10.07
N SER A 8 2.98 -33.16 -9.07
CA SER A 8 1.55 -32.80 -9.13
C SER A 8 1.49 -31.29 -9.29
N GLY A 9 1.48 -30.84 -10.55
CA GLY A 9 1.14 -29.46 -10.85
C GLY A 9 -0.18 -29.13 -10.15
N LEU A 10 -0.22 -27.99 -9.45
CA LEU A 10 -1.41 -27.51 -8.75
C LEU A 10 -2.66 -27.74 -9.62
N THR A 11 -3.69 -28.34 -9.04
CA THR A 11 -4.97 -28.52 -9.76
C THR A 11 -5.51 -27.17 -10.19
N LEU A 12 -6.38 -27.13 -11.21
CA LEU A 12 -6.96 -25.88 -11.69
C LEU A 12 -7.67 -25.13 -10.54
N GLU A 13 -8.40 -25.86 -9.71
CA GLU A 13 -9.01 -25.40 -8.45
C GLU A 13 -7.97 -24.79 -7.49
N GLN A 14 -6.87 -25.50 -7.21
CA GLN A 14 -5.80 -24.99 -6.33
C GLN A 14 -5.14 -23.73 -6.91
N LYS A 15 -4.90 -23.66 -8.22
CA LYS A 15 -4.37 -22.46 -8.88
C LYS A 15 -5.32 -21.28 -8.74
N LYS A 16 -6.62 -21.50 -8.96
CA LYS A 16 -7.66 -20.47 -8.81
C LYS A 16 -7.72 -19.93 -7.39
N THR A 17 -7.73 -20.82 -6.39
CA THR A 17 -7.73 -20.44 -4.97
C THR A 17 -6.46 -19.66 -4.60
N ASN A 18 -5.28 -20.15 -5.00
CA ASN A 18 -4.02 -19.46 -4.72
C ASN A 18 -3.95 -18.08 -5.38
N HIS A 19 -4.45 -17.94 -6.62
CA HIS A 19 -4.53 -16.66 -7.30
C HIS A 19 -5.42 -15.65 -6.54
N ILE A 20 -6.62 -16.07 -6.14
CA ILE A 20 -7.54 -15.23 -5.36
C ILE A 20 -6.91 -14.82 -4.02
N MET A 21 -6.29 -15.75 -3.31
CA MET A 21 -5.61 -15.47 -2.04
C MET A 21 -4.43 -14.51 -2.20
N SER A 22 -3.63 -14.70 -3.25
CA SER A 22 -2.50 -13.83 -3.57
C SER A 22 -2.97 -12.40 -3.87
N GLU A 23 -4.02 -12.26 -4.68
CA GLU A 23 -4.57 -10.94 -5.01
C GLU A 23 -5.24 -10.27 -3.80
N ASN A 24 -5.96 -11.02 -2.97
CA ASN A 24 -6.51 -10.49 -1.71
C ASN A 24 -5.39 -9.99 -0.79
N ARG A 25 -4.30 -10.76 -0.65
CA ARG A 25 -3.13 -10.32 0.12
C ARG A 25 -2.52 -9.05 -0.47
N ARG A 26 -2.34 -8.98 -1.79
CA ARG A 26 -1.81 -7.80 -2.49
C ARG A 26 -2.69 -6.58 -2.22
N ARG A 27 -4.01 -6.70 -2.33
CA ARG A 27 -4.95 -5.60 -2.07
C ARG A 27 -4.96 -5.17 -0.61
N ASN A 28 -4.86 -6.10 0.32
CA ASN A 28 -4.79 -5.77 1.75
C ASN A 28 -3.50 -5.03 2.11
N GLN A 29 -2.37 -5.40 1.50
CA GLN A 29 -1.11 -4.67 1.67
C GLN A 29 -1.19 -3.24 1.13
N ILE A 30 -1.82 -3.04 -0.03
CA ILE A 30 -2.05 -1.71 -0.60
C ILE A 30 -2.93 -0.88 0.35
N ARG A 31 -4.06 -1.43 0.80
CA ARG A 31 -4.96 -0.74 1.76
C ARG A 31 -4.26 -0.34 3.05
N SER A 32 -3.52 -1.25 3.66
CA SER A 32 -2.75 -0.95 4.88
C SER A 32 -1.71 0.16 4.66
N SER A 33 -1.16 0.28 3.45
CA SER A 33 -0.25 1.38 3.11
C SER A 33 -1.00 2.71 3.02
N PHE A 34 -2.22 2.73 2.47
CA PHE A 34 -3.09 3.92 2.46
C PHE A 34 -3.53 4.31 3.86
N ASP A 35 -3.90 3.34 4.72
CA ASP A 35 -4.27 3.61 6.11
C ASP A 35 -3.10 4.29 6.85
N ARG A 36 -1.87 3.84 6.62
CA ARG A 36 -0.67 4.47 7.18
C ARG A 36 -0.44 5.89 6.65
N LEU A 37 -0.78 6.18 5.40
CA LEU A 37 -0.71 7.56 4.87
C LEU A 37 -1.72 8.48 5.58
N VAL A 38 -2.93 7.98 5.84
CA VAL A 38 -3.96 8.72 6.58
C VAL A 38 -3.49 9.06 8.00
N GLU A 39 -2.82 8.12 8.68
CA GLU A 39 -2.28 8.34 10.03
C GLU A 39 -1.14 9.38 10.07
N LEU A 40 -0.32 9.46 9.01
CA LEU A 40 0.88 10.30 8.97
C LEU A 40 0.63 11.72 8.48
N VAL A 41 -0.39 11.94 7.65
CA VAL A 41 -0.66 13.24 7.03
C VAL A 41 -1.74 13.98 7.82
N PRO A 42 -1.42 15.08 8.52
CA PRO A 42 -2.36 15.76 9.42
C PRO A 42 -3.62 16.32 8.74
N GLN A 43 -3.57 16.49 7.42
CA GLN A 43 -4.67 17.04 6.61
C GLN A 43 -5.66 15.97 6.14
N LEU A 44 -5.38 14.69 6.42
CA LEU A 44 -6.27 13.57 6.17
C LEU A 44 -7.03 13.24 7.46
N ASP A 45 -8.34 13.05 7.33
CA ASP A 45 -9.18 12.55 8.41
C ASP A 45 -9.68 11.13 8.07
N SER A 46 -10.29 10.48 9.07
CA SER A 46 -10.87 9.15 8.90
C SER A 46 -12.05 9.12 7.92
N THR A 47 -12.66 10.25 7.59
CA THR A 47 -13.75 10.34 6.61
C THR A 47 -13.25 10.33 5.18
N GLU A 48 -12.05 10.88 4.92
CA GLU A 48 -11.38 10.84 3.61
C GLU A 48 -10.51 9.60 3.38
N SER A 49 -10.38 8.73 4.39
CA SER A 49 -9.63 7.46 4.33
C SER A 49 -10.06 6.51 3.20
N ARG A 50 -11.22 6.75 2.58
CA ARG A 50 -11.78 5.90 1.51
C ARG A 50 -11.42 6.35 0.11
N SER A 51 -10.90 7.57 -0.08
CA SER A 51 -10.60 8.13 -1.40
C SER A 51 -9.10 8.05 -1.70
N GLU A 52 -8.69 7.06 -2.52
CA GLU A 52 -7.28 6.88 -2.93
C GLU A 52 -6.70 8.15 -3.58
N TYR A 53 -7.49 8.81 -4.44
CA TYR A 53 -7.08 10.06 -5.10
C TYR A 53 -6.85 11.20 -4.11
N ALA A 54 -7.77 11.38 -3.14
CA ALA A 54 -7.64 12.44 -2.14
C ALA A 54 -6.43 12.20 -1.23
N ILE A 55 -6.23 10.94 -0.79
CA ILE A 55 -5.07 10.56 0.02
C ILE A 55 -3.78 10.90 -0.71
N LEU A 56 -3.59 10.42 -1.94
CA LEU A 56 -2.36 10.67 -2.71
C LEU A 56 -2.12 12.16 -2.93
N THR A 57 -3.16 12.92 -3.28
CA THR A 57 -3.05 14.36 -3.54
C THR A 57 -2.63 15.13 -2.30
N LYS A 58 -3.29 14.87 -1.15
CA LYS A 58 -2.99 15.53 0.12
C LYS A 58 -1.61 15.11 0.65
N THR A 59 -1.23 13.84 0.53
CA THR A 59 0.11 13.37 0.89
C THR A 59 1.18 14.10 0.07
N ALA A 60 1.02 14.22 -1.25
CA ALA A 60 1.98 14.91 -2.11
C ALA A 60 2.12 16.39 -1.71
N ASN A 61 0.99 17.07 -1.48
CA ASN A 61 0.98 18.47 -1.02
C ASN A 61 1.70 18.64 0.33
N TYR A 62 1.47 17.71 1.26
CA TYR A 62 2.10 17.74 2.58
C TYR A 62 3.63 17.57 2.50
N ILE A 63 4.13 16.69 1.62
CA ILE A 63 5.58 16.56 1.37
C ILE A 63 6.18 17.88 0.86
N VAL A 64 5.51 18.54 -0.09
CA VAL A 64 5.96 19.84 -0.60
C VAL A 64 5.98 20.90 0.51
N GLN A 65 4.95 20.93 1.36
CA GLN A 65 4.89 21.83 2.50
C GLN A 65 6.03 21.59 3.50
N LEU A 66 6.29 20.32 3.86
CA LEU A 66 7.36 19.98 4.79
C LEU A 66 8.74 20.41 4.27
N ARG A 67 9.01 20.21 2.98
CA ARG A 67 10.26 20.64 2.35
C ARG A 67 10.43 22.16 2.42
N LYS A 68 9.37 22.90 2.09
CA LYS A 68 9.38 24.37 2.14
C LYS A 68 9.61 24.89 3.56
N GLU A 69 8.98 24.27 4.56
CA GLU A 69 9.18 24.68 5.95
C GLU A 69 10.59 24.32 6.43
N ASN A 70 11.14 23.16 6.04
CA ASN A 70 12.52 22.81 6.35
C ASN A 70 13.52 23.82 5.76
N GLU A 71 13.36 24.19 4.48
CA GLU A 71 14.18 25.22 3.84
C GLU A 71 14.08 26.57 4.56
N ARG A 72 12.88 26.94 5.03
CA ARG A 72 12.66 28.17 5.81
C ARG A 72 13.38 28.13 7.15
N LEU A 73 13.34 26.99 7.85
CA LEU A 73 13.96 26.80 9.16
C LEU A 73 15.49 26.76 9.07
N GLU A 74 16.06 26.21 8.00
CA GLU A 74 17.52 26.22 7.75
C GLU A 74 18.08 27.63 7.49
N GLN A 75 17.23 28.59 7.13
CA GLN A 75 17.61 29.98 6.87
C GLN A 75 17.47 30.89 8.10
N LEU A 76 16.95 30.38 9.23
CA LEU A 76 16.84 31.08 10.51
C LEU A 76 18.12 30.89 11.35
#